data_AF-A0A961Z879-F1
#
_entry.id   AF-A0A961Z879-F1
#
_cell.length_a   1.000
_cell.length_b   1.000
_cell.length_c   1.000
_cell.angle_alpha   90.00
_cell.angle_beta   90.00
_cell.angle_gamma   90.00
#
_symmetry.space_group_name_H-M   'P 1'
#
loop_
_entity.id
_entity.type
_entity.pdbx_description
1 polymer ?
#
loop_
_entity_poly.entity_id
_entity_poly.type
_entity_poly.pdbx_seq_one_letter_code
_entity_poly.pdbx_strand_id
1 'polypeptide(L)'
;AETLAMIETGTAKKGDVLATARIAGIMAAKKTSELIPLCHPLPITKATVDFTISAEPPGLHVAAEVKVAGQTGVEMEALTAVSVACLTIYDMLKAVDKAMHFEGIRLIEKSGGRSGHWRASDPSLLGTRPSAKKAKS
;
A
#
# COMPACT_ATOMS: atom_id res chain seq x y z
N ALA A 1 -6.05 -19.20 -6.82
CA ALA A 1 -4.80 -19.74 -7.40
C ALA A 1 -4.51 -19.11 -8.77
N GLU A 2 -5.43 -19.21 -9.74
CA GLU A 2 -5.25 -18.65 -11.09
C GLU A 2 -4.97 -17.13 -11.10
N THR A 3 -5.71 -16.35 -10.31
CA THR A 3 -5.54 -14.90 -10.18
C THR A 3 -4.13 -14.51 -9.73
N LEU A 4 -3.57 -15.22 -8.76
CA LEU A 4 -2.24 -14.93 -8.20
C LEU A 4 -1.13 -15.30 -9.21
N ALA A 5 -1.28 -16.44 -9.88
CA ALA A 5 -0.37 -16.86 -10.94
C ALA A 5 -0.31 -15.81 -12.07
N MET A 6 -1.45 -15.22 -12.47
CA MET A 6 -1.45 -14.15 -13.47
C MET A 6 -0.69 -12.89 -13.04
N ILE A 7 -0.72 -12.56 -11.74
CA ILE A 7 0.06 -11.46 -11.17
C ILE A 7 1.55 -11.80 -11.26
N GLU A 8 1.95 -13.01 -10.85
CA GLU A 8 3.35 -13.47 -10.89
C GLU A 8 3.92 -13.49 -12.30
N THR A 9 3.14 -13.98 -13.27
CA THR A 9 3.59 -14.13 -14.66
C THR A 9 3.40 -12.87 -15.50
N GLY A 10 2.73 -11.84 -14.97
CA GLY A 10 2.47 -10.59 -15.69
C GLY A 10 1.55 -10.75 -16.91
N THR A 11 0.65 -11.74 -16.90
CA THR A 11 -0.18 -12.13 -18.06
C THR A 11 -1.60 -11.56 -18.02
N ALA A 12 -1.87 -10.63 -17.11
CA ALA A 12 -3.18 -9.98 -17.03
C ALA A 12 -3.49 -9.20 -18.31
N LYS A 13 -4.73 -9.35 -18.82
CA LYS A 13 -5.17 -8.75 -20.11
C LYS A 13 -5.01 -7.23 -20.17
N LYS A 14 -5.06 -6.55 -19.03
CA LYS A 14 -4.98 -5.10 -18.90
C LYS A 14 -3.54 -4.58 -18.75
N GLY A 15 -2.53 -5.46 -18.73
CA GLY A 15 -1.11 -5.12 -18.54
C GLY A 15 -0.60 -5.46 -17.13
N ASP A 16 0.53 -4.85 -16.75
CA ASP A 16 1.20 -5.09 -15.47
C ASP A 16 0.40 -4.56 -14.28
N VAL A 17 -0.25 -5.48 -13.56
CA VAL A 17 -1.10 -5.19 -12.40
C VAL A 17 -0.34 -4.47 -11.29
N LEU A 18 0.88 -4.92 -10.96
CA LEU A 18 1.63 -4.38 -9.84
C LEU A 18 2.21 -3.01 -10.15
N ALA A 19 2.70 -2.79 -11.37
CA ALA A 19 3.18 -1.48 -11.80
C ALA A 19 2.04 -0.46 -11.81
N THR A 20 0.88 -0.79 -12.37
CA THR A 20 -0.30 0.09 -12.38
C THR A 20 -0.78 0.41 -10.97
N ALA A 21 -0.90 -0.61 -10.11
CA ALA A 21 -1.32 -0.41 -8.71
C ALA A 21 -0.32 0.44 -7.91
N ARG A 22 0.98 0.31 -8.17
CA ARG A 22 2.03 1.14 -7.55
C ARG A 22 1.84 2.62 -7.88
N ILE A 23 1.66 2.93 -9.16
CA ILE A 23 1.46 4.30 -9.63
C ILE A 23 0.18 4.87 -9.02
N ALA A 24 -0.92 4.11 -9.05
CA ALA A 24 -2.20 4.53 -8.49
C ALA A 24 -2.10 4.85 -7.00
N GLY A 25 -1.45 3.98 -6.20
CA GLY A 25 -1.25 4.24 -4.78
C GLY A 25 -0.34 5.44 -4.49
N ILE A 26 0.73 5.66 -5.25
CA ILE A 26 1.58 6.85 -5.12
C ILE A 26 0.81 8.14 -5.46
N MET A 27 0.00 8.11 -6.52
CA MET A 27 -0.87 9.23 -6.88
C MET A 27 -1.90 9.50 -5.79
N ALA A 28 -2.51 8.45 -5.25
CA ALA A 28 -3.51 8.55 -4.19
C ALA A 28 -2.94 9.16 -2.91
N ALA A 29 -1.72 8.79 -2.50
CA ALA A 29 -1.03 9.40 -1.37
C ALA A 29 -1.01 10.93 -1.50
N LYS A 30 -0.65 11.45 -2.68
CA LYS A 30 -0.56 12.89 -2.96
C LYS A 30 -1.92 13.59 -3.05
N LYS A 31 -2.99 12.84 -3.31
CA LYS A 31 -4.37 13.34 -3.45
C LYS A 31 -5.22 13.13 -2.19
N THR A 32 -4.63 12.68 -1.08
CA THR A 32 -5.36 12.36 0.16
C THR A 32 -6.23 13.51 0.65
N SER A 33 -5.73 14.74 0.61
CA SER A 33 -6.49 15.94 1.02
C SER A 33 -7.65 16.30 0.09
N GLU A 34 -7.66 15.83 -1.16
CA GLU A 34 -8.80 15.97 -2.08
C GLU A 34 -9.91 14.95 -1.76
N LEU A 35 -9.56 13.84 -1.11
CA LEU A 35 -10.45 12.72 -0.83
C LEU A 35 -11.01 12.73 0.60
N ILE A 36 -10.22 13.18 1.57
CA ILE A 36 -10.56 13.13 2.99
C ILE A 36 -10.78 14.55 3.51
N PRO A 37 -12.03 14.94 3.85
CA PRO A 37 -12.42 16.34 4.04
C PRO A 37 -11.61 17.16 5.05
N LEU A 38 -11.04 16.52 6.07
CA LEU A 38 -10.30 17.19 7.16
C LEU A 38 -8.78 16.97 7.08
N CYS A 39 -8.29 16.32 6.01
CA CYS A 39 -6.86 16.22 5.77
C CYS A 39 -6.33 17.52 5.17
N HIS A 40 -5.17 17.95 5.65
CA HIS A 40 -4.51 19.13 5.11
C HIS A 40 -3.64 18.73 3.91
N PRO A 41 -3.45 19.59 2.90
CA PRO A 41 -2.44 19.36 1.88
C PRO A 41 -1.05 19.27 2.51
N LEU A 42 -0.29 18.21 2.19
CA LEU A 42 1.05 17.96 2.73
C LEU A 42 2.09 17.87 1.60
N PRO A 43 3.26 18.52 1.73
CA PRO A 43 4.37 18.38 0.78
C PRO A 43 5.08 17.04 0.98
N ILE A 44 4.49 15.95 0.45
CA ILE A 44 5.04 14.60 0.55
C ILE A 44 6.44 14.55 -0.08
N THR A 45 7.42 14.11 0.70
CA THR A 45 8.83 13.99 0.26
C THR A 45 9.14 12.59 -0.25
N LYS A 46 8.40 11.57 0.20
CA LYS A 46 8.50 10.19 -0.29
C LYS A 46 7.14 9.51 -0.20
N ALA A 47 6.77 8.77 -1.23
CA ALA A 47 5.68 7.79 -1.19
C ALA A 47 6.12 6.53 -1.95
N THR A 48 6.03 5.38 -1.31
CA THR A 48 6.24 4.06 -1.93
C THR A 48 5.07 3.15 -1.64
N VAL A 49 4.80 2.23 -2.57
CA VAL A 49 3.82 1.16 -2.42
C VAL A 49 4.50 -0.10 -2.88
N ASP A 50 4.56 -1.11 -2.02
CA ASP A 50 5.27 -2.37 -2.23
C ASP A 50 4.32 -3.55 -2.08
N PHE A 51 4.66 -4.63 -2.78
CA PHE A 51 3.83 -5.82 -2.88
C PHE A 51 4.63 -7.04 -2.48
N THR A 52 4.00 -7.95 -1.74
CA THR A 52 4.58 -9.26 -1.42
C THR A 52 3.52 -10.31 -1.64
N ILE A 53 3.85 -11.31 -2.44
CA ILE A 53 2.95 -12.40 -2.77
C ILE A 53 2.96 -13.39 -1.62
N SER A 54 1.79 -13.78 -1.15
CA SER A 54 1.58 -14.82 -0.16
C SER A 54 0.96 -16.02 -0.86
N ALA A 55 1.56 -17.19 -0.70
CA ALA A 55 0.99 -18.44 -1.19
C ALA A 55 -0.09 -18.98 -0.23
N GLU A 56 0.08 -18.77 1.08
CA GLU A 56 -0.75 -19.34 2.14
C GLU A 56 -1.00 -18.32 3.28
N PRO A 57 -2.21 -17.75 3.40
CA PRO A 57 -3.29 -17.84 2.41
C PRO A 57 -2.90 -17.17 1.08
N PRO A 58 -3.45 -17.63 -0.06
CA PRO A 58 -3.12 -17.06 -1.36
C PRO A 58 -3.59 -15.62 -1.46
N GLY A 59 -2.69 -14.68 -1.71
CA GLY A 59 -3.03 -13.27 -1.78
C GLY A 59 -1.84 -12.36 -1.98
N LEU A 60 -2.12 -11.06 -1.90
CA LEU A 60 -1.12 -10.00 -2.05
C LEU A 60 -1.11 -9.12 -0.80
N HIS A 61 0.04 -9.07 -0.13
CA HIS A 61 0.30 -8.06 0.88
C HIS A 61 0.68 -6.76 0.19
N VAL A 62 -0.04 -5.69 0.53
CA VAL A 62 0.20 -4.33 0.04
C VAL A 62 0.67 -3.47 1.19
N ALA A 63 1.82 -2.83 1.05
CA ALA A 63 2.38 -1.94 2.06
C ALA A 63 2.70 -0.58 1.44
N ALA A 64 2.38 0.51 2.14
CA ALA A 64 2.81 1.85 1.74
C ALA A 64 3.68 2.50 2.82
N GLU A 65 4.69 3.24 2.39
CA GLU A 65 5.50 4.11 3.26
C GLU A 65 5.40 5.54 2.71
N VAL A 66 4.96 6.48 3.55
CA VAL A 66 4.88 7.89 3.21
C VAL A 66 5.73 8.69 4.18
N LYS A 67 6.45 9.69 3.66
CA LYS A 67 7.23 10.65 4.46
C LYS A 67 6.85 12.08 4.07
N VAL A 68 6.86 12.95 5.06
CA VAL A 68 6.69 14.40 4.91
C VAL A 68 7.73 15.12 5.76
N ALA A 69 8.11 16.32 5.34
CA ALA A 69 8.76 17.30 6.20
C ALA A 69 7.70 18.32 6.63
N GLY A 70 6.97 18.05 7.72
CA GLY A 70 5.81 18.86 8.13
C GLY A 70 5.39 18.63 9.58
N GLN A 71 4.45 19.44 10.05
CA GLN A 71 3.96 19.41 11.44
C GLN A 71 2.87 18.34 11.69
N THR A 72 2.21 17.88 10.62
CA THR A 72 1.15 16.87 10.67
C THR A 72 1.70 15.52 10.22
N GLY A 73 1.17 14.45 10.80
CA GLY A 73 1.52 13.08 10.38
C GLY A 73 0.94 12.73 9.01
N VAL A 74 1.39 11.59 8.47
CA VAL A 74 1.02 11.07 7.13
C VAL A 74 0.32 9.71 7.18
N GLU A 75 -0.38 9.42 8.28
CA GLU A 75 -1.13 8.17 8.41
C GLU A 75 -2.16 8.02 7.30
N MET A 76 -2.87 9.11 7.00
CA MET A 76 -3.95 9.10 6.03
C MET A 76 -3.44 8.92 4.61
N GLU A 77 -2.28 9.49 4.29
CA GLU A 77 -1.62 9.31 3.00
C GLU A 77 -1.19 7.86 2.78
N ALA A 78 -0.63 7.21 3.82
CA ALA A 78 -0.25 5.81 3.74
C ALA A 78 -1.46 4.87 3.59
N LEU A 79 -2.52 5.11 4.37
CA LEU A 79 -3.75 4.31 4.32
C LEU A 79 -4.48 4.50 2.98
N THR A 80 -4.52 5.72 2.46
CA THR A 80 -5.13 6.04 1.16
C THR A 80 -4.34 5.39 0.02
N ALA A 81 -3.01 5.41 0.08
CA ALA A 81 -2.16 4.76 -0.91
C ALA A 81 -2.42 3.24 -1.01
N VAL A 82 -2.46 2.54 0.12
CA VAL A 82 -2.78 1.10 0.16
C VAL A 82 -4.19 0.85 -0.38
N SER A 83 -5.17 1.63 0.07
CA SER A 83 -6.57 1.45 -0.32
C SER A 83 -6.75 1.58 -1.83
N VAL A 84 -6.18 2.61 -2.44
CA VAL A 84 -6.30 2.82 -3.89
C VAL A 84 -5.47 1.81 -4.69
N ALA A 85 -4.32 1.38 -4.20
CA ALA A 85 -3.56 0.30 -4.82
C ALA A 85 -4.39 -1.01 -4.85
N CYS A 86 -5.04 -1.36 -3.73
CA CYS A 86 -5.96 -2.50 -3.64
C CYS A 86 -7.14 -2.37 -4.61
N LEU A 87 -7.81 -1.21 -4.65
CA LEU A 87 -8.90 -0.96 -5.60
C LEU A 87 -8.45 -1.08 -7.06
N THR A 88 -7.22 -0.66 -7.36
CA THR A 88 -6.63 -0.77 -8.70
C THR A 88 -6.37 -2.23 -9.07
N ILE A 89 -5.81 -3.03 -8.15
CA ILE A 89 -5.63 -4.48 -8.36
C ILE A 89 -6.98 -5.15 -8.64
N TYR A 90 -8.01 -4.81 -7.86
CA TYR A 90 -9.35 -5.33 -8.09
C TYR A 90 -9.88 -4.90 -9.48
N ASP A 91 -9.76 -3.63 -9.87
CA ASP A 91 -10.20 -3.19 -11.20
C ASP A 91 -9.53 -3.97 -12.34
N MET A 92 -8.23 -4.22 -12.17
CA MET A 92 -7.38 -4.94 -13.12
C MET A 92 -7.78 -6.41 -13.27
N LEU A 93 -8.27 -7.04 -12.19
CA LEU A 93 -8.45 -8.50 -12.12
C LEU A 93 -9.90 -8.98 -11.92
N LYS A 94 -10.87 -8.08 -11.66
CA LYS A 94 -12.29 -8.43 -11.42
C LYS A 94 -12.97 -9.20 -12.56
N ALA A 95 -12.37 -9.21 -13.76
CA ALA A 95 -12.86 -10.00 -14.88
C ALA A 95 -12.52 -11.49 -14.74
N VAL A 96 -11.47 -11.81 -14.00
CA VAL A 96 -11.04 -13.18 -13.69
C VAL A 96 -11.70 -13.63 -12.39
N ASP A 97 -11.61 -12.83 -11.35
CA ASP A 97 -12.02 -13.21 -10.01
C ASP A 97 -12.78 -12.07 -9.34
N LYS A 98 -14.09 -12.26 -9.14
CA LYS A 98 -14.96 -11.29 -8.47
C LYS A 98 -15.04 -11.50 -6.95
N ALA A 99 -14.48 -12.59 -6.44
CA ALA A 99 -14.50 -12.94 -5.01
C ALA A 99 -13.29 -12.37 -4.24
N MET A 100 -12.37 -11.70 -4.94
CA MET A 100 -11.31 -10.92 -4.31
C MET A 100 -11.90 -9.95 -3.28
N HIS A 101 -11.32 -9.95 -2.08
CA HIS A 101 -11.72 -9.07 -0.99
C HIS A 101 -10.46 -8.44 -0.38
N PHE A 102 -10.65 -7.36 0.37
CA PHE A 102 -9.57 -6.66 1.06
C PHE A 102 -9.71 -6.90 2.55
N GLU A 103 -8.60 -7.21 3.21
CA GLU A 103 -8.56 -7.41 4.65
C GLU A 103 -7.42 -6.61 5.27
N GLY A 104 -7.59 -6.23 6.55
CA GLY A 104 -6.49 -5.75 7.37
C GLY A 104 -5.85 -4.43 6.95
N ILE A 105 -6.54 -3.55 6.22
CA ILE A 105 -6.04 -2.19 5.93
C ILE A 105 -5.89 -1.45 7.27
N ARG A 106 -4.64 -1.19 7.68
CA ARG A 106 -4.33 -0.60 8.98
C ARG A 106 -2.96 0.07 8.99
N LEU A 107 -2.75 0.95 9.97
CA LEU A 107 -1.45 1.53 10.23
C LEU A 107 -0.55 0.52 10.94
N ILE A 108 0.67 0.36 10.44
CA ILE A 108 1.66 -0.58 10.99
C ILE A 108 2.66 0.12 11.91
N GLU A 109 3.11 1.29 11.49
CA GLU A 109 4.13 2.07 12.19
C GLU A 109 3.98 3.54 11.81
N LYS A 110 4.15 4.43 12.77
CA LYS A 110 4.29 5.86 12.57
C LYS A 110 5.40 6.37 13.47
N SER A 111 6.31 7.17 12.93
CA SER A 111 7.31 7.90 13.71
C SER A 111 7.23 9.40 13.46
N GLY A 112 7.71 10.19 14.43
CA GLY A 112 7.70 11.65 14.36
C GLY A 112 6.44 12.30 14.93
N GLY A 113 6.49 13.62 15.07
CA GLY A 113 5.45 14.42 15.71
C GLY A 113 5.42 14.29 17.24
N ARG A 114 4.51 15.02 17.88
CA ARG A 114 4.40 15.10 19.35
C ARG A 114 4.10 13.75 20.02
N SER A 115 3.37 12.88 19.33
CA SER A 115 2.99 11.54 19.84
C SER A 115 4.14 10.54 19.86
N GLY A 116 5.29 10.87 19.28
CA GLY A 116 6.44 9.98 19.22
C GLY A 116 6.24 8.79 18.28
N HIS A 117 7.00 7.72 18.53
CA HIS A 117 6.97 6.49 17.74
C HIS A 117 5.83 5.58 18.20
N TRP A 118 4.99 5.18 17.26
CA TRP A 118 3.92 4.22 17.46
C TRP A 118 4.12 3.03 16.51
N ARG A 119 3.84 1.83 17.02
CA ARG A 119 3.86 0.60 16.25
C ARG A 119 2.68 -0.28 16.65
N ALA A 120 2.05 -0.93 15.69
CA ALA A 120 0.95 -1.86 15.96
C ALA A 120 1.42 -2.98 16.89
N SER A 121 0.59 -3.32 17.89
CA SER A 121 0.92 -4.29 18.95
C SER A 121 0.88 -5.74 18.50
N ASP A 122 0.21 -6.05 17.38
CA ASP A 122 0.09 -7.41 16.85
C ASP A 122 1.06 -7.67 15.68
N PRO A 123 2.13 -8.46 15.91
CA PRO A 123 3.12 -8.80 14.91
C PRO A 123 2.63 -9.81 13.87
N SER A 124 1.62 -10.62 14.18
CA SER A 124 1.14 -11.70 13.31
C SER A 124 0.48 -11.17 12.02
N LEU A 125 0.09 -9.90 12.04
CA LEU A 125 -0.50 -9.16 10.93
C LEU A 125 0.49 -8.12 10.35
N LEU A 126 1.77 -8.15 10.74
CA LEU A 126 2.85 -7.49 10.03
C LEU A 126 3.20 -8.38 8.84
N GLY A 127 2.50 -8.24 7.71
CA GLY A 127 2.95 -8.86 6.45
C GLY A 127 4.45 -8.63 6.30
N THR A 128 5.21 -9.71 6.01
CA THR A 128 6.67 -9.69 6.05
C THR A 128 7.18 -8.49 5.25
N ARG A 129 7.72 -7.46 5.93
CA ARG A 129 8.41 -6.38 5.23
C ARG A 129 9.48 -7.04 4.36
N PRO A 130 9.60 -6.71 3.07
CA PRO A 130 10.82 -7.04 2.35
C PRO A 130 11.96 -6.42 3.15
N SER A 131 12.86 -7.27 3.65
CA SER A 131 13.99 -6.86 4.48
C SER A 131 14.66 -5.66 3.82
N ALA A 132 14.74 -4.54 4.52
CA ALA A 132 15.34 -3.33 3.99
C ALA A 132 16.73 -3.70 3.47
N LYS A 133 16.93 -3.65 2.15
CA LYS A 133 18.26 -3.83 1.55
C LYS A 133 19.16 -2.82 2.27
N LYS A 134 20.12 -3.32 3.05
CA LYS A 134 21.17 -2.50 3.66
C LYS A 134 21.73 -1.64 2.54
N ALA A 135 21.60 -0.33 2.68
CA ALA A 135 22.31 0.62 1.85
C ALA A 135 23.80 0.25 1.97
N LYS A 136 24.39 -0.21 0.86
CA LYS A 136 25.83 -0.38 0.80
C LYS A 136 26.44 1.01 0.93
N SER A 137 27.23 1.19 1.98
CA SER A 137 28.20 2.28 2.14
C SER A 137 29.24 2.24 1.03
#